data_AF-A0A143HAI9-F1
#
_entry.id   AF-A0A143HAI9-F1
#
_cell.length_a   1.000
_cell.length_b   1.000
_cell.length_c   1.000
_cell.angle_alpha   90.00
_cell.angle_beta   90.00
_cell.angle_gamma   90.00
#
_symmetry.space_group_name_H-M   'P 1'
#
loop_
_entity.id
_entity.type
_entity.pdbx_description
1 polymer ?
#
loop_
_entity_poly.entity_id
_entity_poly.type
_entity_poly.pdbx_seq_one_letter_code
_entity_poly.pdbx_strand_id
1 'polypeptide(L)' 'MSKRLLQIVPLIEIENFQGIRIRGDILLEAIHDHQMVFIHENFKIKIEADSFHVNLLRDELLALDMSNVKKIELTRIED' A
#
# COMPACT_ATOMS: atom_id res chain seq x y z
N MET A 1 24.90 -5.34 -25.35
CA MET A 1 24.74 -4.88 -23.96
C MET A 1 23.28 -4.52 -23.73
N SER A 2 22.57 -5.36 -22.97
CA SER A 2 21.11 -5.27 -22.78
C SER A 2 20.76 -4.04 -21.93
N LYS A 3 20.01 -3.09 -22.50
CA LYS A 3 19.35 -2.02 -21.76
C LYS A 3 18.30 -2.66 -20.85
N ARG A 4 18.64 -2.94 -19.59
CA ARG A 4 17.63 -3.24 -18.56
C ARG A 4 16.96 -1.92 -18.19
N LEU A 5 15.90 -1.58 -18.93
CA LEU A 5 15.13 -0.33 -18.83
C LEU A 5 13.97 -0.41 -17.81
N LEU A 6 13.93 -1.45 -16.98
CA LEU A 6 12.85 -1.68 -16.03
C LEU A 6 13.43 -2.09 -14.68
N GLN A 7 14.06 -1.15 -13.98
CA GLN A 7 14.05 -1.21 -12.52
C GLN A 7 12.67 -0.72 -12.10
N ILE A 8 11.81 -1.66 -11.72
CA ILE A 8 10.52 -1.34 -11.12
C ILE A 8 10.85 -0.79 -9.74
N VAL A 9 10.62 0.51 -9.54
CA VAL A 9 10.84 1.19 -8.25
C VAL A 9 9.61 0.94 -7.38
N PRO A 10 9.78 0.72 -6.07
CA PRO A 10 8.66 0.70 -5.12
C PRO A 10 7.79 1.95 -5.31
N LEU A 11 6.49 1.75 -5.42
CA LEU A 11 5.56 2.81 -5.79
C LEU A 11 4.27 2.68 -5.00
N ILE A 12 3.85 3.80 -4.42
CA ILE A 12 2.52 3.98 -3.83
C ILE A 12 1.79 5.03 -4.67
N GLU A 13 0.68 4.66 -5.27
CA GLU A 13 -0.24 5.56 -5.97
C GLU A 13 -1.52 5.67 -5.16
N ILE A 14 -2.00 6.91 -4.94
CA ILE A 14 -3.26 7.18 -4.24
C ILE A 14 -4.20 7.88 -5.21
N GLU A 15 -5.31 7.24 -5.54
CA GLU A 15 -6.34 7.77 -6.45
C GLU A 15 -7.52 8.31 -5.60
N ASN A 16 -7.66 9.64 -5.55
CA ASN A 16 -8.77 10.35 -4.91
C ASN A 16 -9.08 9.93 -3.46
N PHE A 17 -8.09 9.42 -2.72
CA PHE A 17 -8.27 8.85 -1.38
C PHE A 17 -9.34 7.74 -1.31
N GLN A 18 -9.57 7.05 -2.43
CA GLN A 18 -10.50 5.92 -2.54
C GLN A 18 -9.77 4.66 -2.99
N GLY A 19 -8.74 4.80 -3.82
CA GLY A 19 -7.88 3.70 -4.24
C GLY A 19 -6.45 3.91 -3.81
N ILE A 20 -5.77 2.85 -3.38
CA ILE A 20 -4.32 2.81 -3.26
C ILE A 20 -3.79 1.64 -4.07
N ARG A 21 -2.77 1.89 -4.90
CA ARG A 21 -1.99 0.85 -5.55
C ARG A 21 -0.58 0.86 -4.99
N ILE A 22 -0.09 -0.31 -4.60
CA ILE A 22 1.23 -0.48 -4.00
C ILE A 22 1.94 -1.55 -4.77
N ARG A 23 3.15 -1.24 -5.23
CA ARG A 23 3.99 -2.19 -5.95
C ARG A 23 5.31 -2.36 -5.22
N GLY A 24 5.74 -3.61 -5.04
CA GLY A 24 6.99 -4.01 -4.42
C GLY A 24 6.74 -4.84 -3.17
N ASP A 25 7.71 -4.89 -2.25
CA ASP A 25 7.62 -5.74 -1.07
C ASP A 25 6.60 -5.19 -0.08
N ILE A 26 5.55 -5.97 0.19
CA ILE A 26 4.46 -5.60 1.08
C ILE A 26 4.27 -6.69 2.13
N LEU A 27 4.32 -6.28 3.39
CA LEU A 27 3.99 -7.13 4.53
C LEU A 27 2.76 -6.57 5.23
N LEU A 28 1.67 -7.34 5.21
CA LEU A 28 0.47 -7.00 5.97
C LEU A 28 0.72 -7.30 7.47
N GLU A 29 0.67 -6.28 8.31
CA GLU A 29 0.84 -6.45 9.77
C GLU A 29 -0.48 -6.71 10.48
N ALA A 30 -1.53 -5.94 10.15
CA ALA A 30 -2.82 -6.03 10.81
C ALA A 30 -3.97 -5.58 9.91
N ILE A 31 -5.10 -6.29 10.04
CA ILE A 31 -6.41 -5.88 9.50
C ILE A 31 -7.42 -5.91 10.64
N HIS A 32 -8.06 -4.77 10.86
CA HIS A 32 -9.22 -4.60 11.73
C HIS A 32 -10.35 -3.95 10.92
N ASP A 33 -11.59 -4.02 11.42
CA ASP A 33 -12.79 -3.60 10.70
C ASP A 33 -12.69 -2.22 10.03
N HIS A 34 -11.96 -1.27 10.66
CA HIS A 34 -11.82 0.11 10.19
C HIS A 34 -10.36 0.58 10.09
N GLN A 35 -9.41 -0.34 10.21
CA GLN A 35 -7.99 0.01 10.19
C GLN A 35 -7.16 -1.07 9.51
N MET A 36 -6.26 -0.65 8.63
CA MET A 36 -5.29 -1.52 7.98
C MET A 36 -3.88 -0.99 8.22
N VAL A 37 -2.97 -1.91 8.53
CA VAL A 37 -1.56 -1.60 8.76
C VAL A 37 -0.71 -2.56 7.93
N PHE A 38 0.16 -2.00 7.11
CA PHE A 38 1.13 -2.75 6.33
C PHE A 38 2.47 -2.04 6.30
N ILE A 39 3.52 -2.83 6.11
CA ILE A 39 4.86 -2.37 5.86
C ILE A 39 5.09 -2.46 4.36
N HIS A 40 5.61 -1.38 3.79
CA HIS A 40 6.13 -1.35 2.44
C HIS A 40 7.55 -0.77 2.50
N GLU A 41 8.55 -1.58 2.14
CA GLU A 41 9.96 -1.23 2.29
C GLU A 41 10.28 -0.78 3.73
N ASN A 42 10.78 0.45 3.91
CA ASN A 42 11.11 1.03 5.22
C ASN A 42 9.99 1.92 5.79
N PHE A 43 8.76 1.77 5.30
CA PHE A 43 7.63 2.57 5.74
C PHE A 43 6.53 1.69 6.32
N LYS A 44 6.08 2.06 7.51
CA LYS A 44 4.83 1.58 8.08
C LYS A 44 3.70 2.49 7.63
N ILE A 45 2.70 1.91 6.99
CA ILE A 45 1.57 2.62 6.42
C ILE A 45 0.33 2.17 7.14
N LYS A 46 -0.37 3.14 7.71
CA LYS A 46 -1.58 2.93 8.50
C LYS A 46 -2.73 3.70 7.87
N ILE A 47 -3.84 3.01 7.66
CA ILE A 47 -5.02 3.56 7.00
C ILE A 47 -6.23 3.32 7.88
N GLU A 48 -7.07 4.34 8.03
CA GLU A 48 -8.36 4.28 8.71
C GLU A 48 -9.47 4.67 7.74
N ALA A 49 -10.44 3.78 7.54
CA ALA A 49 -11.54 3.91 6.58
C ALA A 49 -12.78 3.15 7.09
N ASP A 50 -13.95 3.38 6.49
CA ASP A 50 -15.18 2.67 6.87
C ASP A 50 -15.22 1.22 6.38
N SER A 51 -14.58 0.95 5.23
CA SER A 51 -14.44 -0.40 4.72
C SER A 51 -13.23 -0.50 3.79
N PHE A 52 -12.63 -1.68 3.75
CA PHE A 52 -11.51 -2.01 2.85
C PHE A 52 -11.90 -3.16 1.94
N HIS A 53 -11.47 -3.08 0.69
CA HIS A 53 -11.50 -4.19 -0.24
C HIS A 53 -10.09 -4.36 -0.81
N VAL A 54 -9.47 -5.51 -0.48
CA VAL A 54 -8.09 -5.81 -0.86
C VAL A 54 -8.10 -6.73 -2.06
N ASN A 55 -7.45 -6.28 -3.14
CA ASN A 55 -7.24 -7.02 -4.36
C ASN A 55 -5.74 -7.28 -4.54
N LEU A 56 -5.34 -8.55 -4.39
CA LEU A 56 -4.00 -9.01 -4.71
C LEU A 56 -3.91 -9.26 -6.22
N LEU A 57 -3.14 -8.43 -6.91
CA LEU A 57 -2.89 -8.53 -8.34
C LEU A 57 -1.59 -9.30 -8.59
N ARG A 58 -1.33 -9.65 -9.85
CA ARG A 58 -0.07 -10.29 -10.26
C ARG A 58 1.10 -9.31 -10.09
N ASP A 59 2.31 -9.85 -9.93
CA ASP A 59 3.57 -9.09 -9.87
C ASP A 59 3.71 -8.14 -8.66
N GLU A 60 3.40 -8.63 -7.45
CA GLU A 60 3.62 -7.89 -6.18
C GLU A 60 2.86 -6.55 -6.13
N LEU A 61 1.73 -6.48 -6.83
CA LEU A 61 0.85 -5.32 -6.88
C LEU A 61 -0.36 -5.55 -5.96
N LEU A 62 -0.49 -4.73 -4.92
CA LEU A 62 -1.67 -4.67 -4.07
C LEU A 62 -2.54 -3.49 -4.50
N ALA A 63 -3.81 -3.75 -4.76
CA ALA A 63 -4.82 -2.72 -4.93
C ALA A 63 -5.76 -2.72 -3.72
N LEU A 64 -5.96 -1.55 -3.13
CA LEU A 64 -6.81 -1.33 -1.98
C LEU A 64 -7.89 -0.33 -2.37
N ASP A 65 -9.12 -0.78 -2.42
CA ASP A 65 -10.28 0.10 -2.53
C ASP A 65 -10.83 0.38 -1.13
N MET A 66 -11.14 1.64 -0.85
CA MET A 66 -11.52 2.12 0.47
C MET A 66 -12.76 3.01 0.37
N SER A 67 -13.67 2.84 1.32
CA SER A 67 -14.81 3.73 1.49
C SER A 67 -14.54 4.73 2.61
N ASN A 68 -14.75 6.02 2.33
CA ASN A 68 -14.71 7.10 3.31
C ASN A 68 -13.43 7.11 4.17
N VAL A 69 -12.28 7.35 3.53
CA VAL A 69 -10.98 7.41 4.21
C VAL A 69 -10.95 8.55 5.21
N LYS A 70 -10.65 8.20 6.47
CA LYS A 70 -10.56 9.15 7.59
C LYS A 70 -9.13 9.62 7.80
N LYS A 71 -8.16 8.70 7.68
CA LYS A 71 -6.74 8.99 7.92
C LYS A 71 -5.86 8.04 7.11
N ILE A 72 -4.78 8.58 6.56
CA ILE A 72 -3.63 7.82 6.07
C ILE A 72 -2.39 8.38 6.79
N GLU A 73 -1.59 7.50 7.37
CA GLU A 73 -0.37 7.83 8.09
C GLU A 73 0.77 7.00 7.54
N LEU A 74 1.89 7.67 7.24
CA LEU A 74 3.13 7.05 6.80
C LEU A 74 4.20 7.37 7.83
N THR A 75 4.79 6.33 8.42
CA THR A 75 5.87 6.44 9.38
C THR A 75 7.08 5.71 8.85
N ARG A 76 8.22 6.39 8.77
CA ARG A 76 9.49 5.73 8.45
C ARG A 76 9.89 4.84 9.62
N ILE A 77 10.25 3.61 9.33
CA ILE A 77 10.84 2.69 10.30
C ILE A 77 12.32 3.06 10.39
N GLU A 78 12.75 3.57 11.54
CA GLU A 78 14.16 3.80 11.86
C GLU A 78 14.65 2.57 12.66
N ASP A 79 15.80 2.02 12.26
CA ASP A 79 16.46 0.89 12.94
C ASP A 79 16.88 1.23 14.38
#